data_AF-A0A517M976-F1
#
_entry.id   AF-A0A517M976-F1
#
_cell.length_a   1.000
_cell.length_b   1.000
_cell.length_c   1.000
_cell.angle_alpha   90.00
_cell.angle_beta   90.00
_cell.angle_gamma   90.00
#
_symmetry.space_group_name_H-M   'P 1'
#
loop_
_entity.id
_entity.type
_entity.pdbx_description
1 polymer ?
#
loop_
_entity_poly.entity_id
_entity_poly.type
_entity_poly.pdbx_seq_one_letter_code
_entity_poly.pdbx_strand_id
1 'polypeptide(L)'
;MHWSKCNAVMLCLAIGLALFCQSTGSSQEQRTWKDTTGQFSIDAVLNSQDENSVSLKTVDGRLMNVPKSKLSKSDLDYLQALPATAPTPSAAAAEQMLTAKLNGEPTAGKPKETLPDFLSRIGTPFYIDRASLEEIGLTLEVEINTDVPAPSLADQLDAALAPLSLTWYRLRTVLVVATKEATEKKGMETLAYRIPIPRNDVSAVKARLETVEPSSWESSGGDGTIAVLPGAMMIRQSPEIHRQLARQLKLRPLPHRYVQPLDNQIVSVQITRGNLEAFAKQIGDQLKRNITLADSNARNALLTADFTNVTAADALEVAANRIDGEWLENPAGLELVSKQQASQQLEQRRVTIPFGSPQASSLIIQSIMNLVEPDSWAPLGGPGNMQYAGGKSFQVSQTQPVFRKLGQLIADLSVVR
;
A
#
# COMPACT_ATOMS: atom_id res chain seq x y z
N MET A 1 52.05 -52.72 -13.37
CA MET A 1 53.00 -52.19 -12.37
C MET A 1 52.42 -50.87 -11.86
N HIS A 2 51.66 -50.86 -10.76
CA HIS A 2 52.07 -50.88 -9.34
C HIS A 2 52.75 -49.60 -8.85
N TRP A 3 51.97 -48.75 -8.14
CA TRP A 3 52.20 -48.14 -6.80
C TRP A 3 51.30 -46.88 -6.68
N SER A 4 50.27 -46.85 -5.83
CA SER A 4 50.22 -46.81 -4.35
C SER A 4 50.02 -45.40 -3.79
N LYS A 5 48.76 -45.12 -3.45
CA LYS A 5 48.19 -44.48 -2.25
C LYS A 5 49.12 -43.60 -1.38
N CYS A 6 48.64 -42.39 -1.07
CA CYS A 6 48.81 -41.81 0.26
C CYS A 6 47.58 -40.97 0.66
N ASN A 7 47.17 -41.16 1.90
CA ASN A 7 45.93 -40.69 2.53
C ASN A 7 45.97 -39.22 2.91
N ALA A 8 44.84 -38.52 2.79
CA ALA A 8 44.49 -37.43 3.69
C ALA A 8 42.97 -37.43 3.90
N VAL A 9 42.56 -38.08 4.99
CA VAL A 9 41.21 -38.04 5.55
C VAL A 9 40.99 -36.63 6.10
N MET A 10 40.10 -35.86 5.47
CA MET A 10 39.60 -34.60 6.03
C MET A 10 38.15 -34.80 6.47
N LEU A 11 37.99 -35.02 7.78
CA LEU A 11 36.75 -35.18 8.49
C LEU A 11 36.12 -33.79 8.70
N CYS A 12 35.23 -33.35 7.82
CA CYS A 12 34.43 -32.14 8.04
C CYS A 12 33.16 -32.48 8.83
N LEU A 13 33.14 -32.09 10.11
CA LEU A 13 31.98 -32.08 10.97
C LEU A 13 30.93 -31.10 10.40
N ALA A 14 29.90 -31.62 9.76
CA ALA A 14 28.73 -30.84 9.37
C ALA A 14 27.78 -30.73 10.57
N ILE A 15 27.96 -29.70 11.38
CA ILE A 15 26.95 -29.27 12.36
C ILE A 15 25.85 -28.59 11.57
N GLY A 16 24.81 -29.35 11.24
CA GLY A 16 23.57 -28.83 10.66
C GLY A 16 22.84 -27.94 11.67
N LEU A 17 23.14 -26.65 11.61
CA LEU A 17 22.40 -25.61 12.34
C LEU A 17 21.07 -25.39 11.60
N ALA A 18 20.07 -26.22 11.93
CA ALA A 18 18.70 -26.03 11.49
C ALA A 18 18.12 -24.80 12.20
N LEU A 19 18.28 -23.62 11.58
CA LEU A 19 17.56 -22.41 11.96
C LEU A 19 16.09 -22.61 11.60
N PHE A 20 15.31 -23.09 12.56
CA PHE A 20 13.85 -23.00 12.52
C PHE A 20 13.45 -21.53 12.59
N CYS A 21 13.23 -20.91 11.43
CA CYS A 21 12.45 -19.69 11.33
C CYS A 21 11.01 -20.03 11.73
N GLN A 22 10.68 -19.93 13.02
CA GLN A 22 9.30 -19.90 13.47
C GLN A 22 8.70 -18.58 13.00
N SER A 23 7.86 -18.63 11.98
CA SER A 23 6.98 -17.53 11.62
C SER A 23 5.95 -17.38 12.75
N THR A 24 6.27 -16.57 13.76
CA THR A 24 5.35 -16.22 14.85
C THR A 24 4.33 -15.18 14.37
N GLY A 25 3.52 -15.56 13.38
CA GLY A 25 2.18 -15.03 13.31
C GLY A 25 1.40 -15.77 14.38
N SER A 26 1.28 -15.19 15.58
CA SER A 26 0.46 -15.77 16.64
C SER A 26 -1.00 -15.65 16.22
N SER A 27 -1.44 -16.57 15.36
CA SER A 27 -2.85 -16.81 15.09
C SER A 27 -3.43 -17.27 16.42
N GLN A 28 -4.07 -16.34 17.13
CA GLN A 28 -4.62 -16.66 18.43
C GLN A 28 -5.60 -17.83 18.28
N GLU A 29 -5.44 -18.83 19.13
CA GLU A 29 -6.19 -20.07 19.03
C GLU A 29 -7.67 -19.80 19.29
N GLN A 30 -8.53 -20.37 18.45
CA GLN A 30 -9.98 -20.29 18.65
C GLN A 30 -10.33 -20.90 20.01
N ARG A 31 -11.06 -20.16 20.84
CA ARG A 31 -11.50 -20.63 22.15
C ARG A 31 -12.94 -20.23 22.46
N THR A 32 -13.54 -20.92 23.41
CA THR A 32 -14.83 -20.56 23.97
C THR A 32 -14.66 -19.47 25.04
N TRP A 33 -15.17 -18.28 24.77
CA TRP A 33 -15.24 -17.16 25.71
C TRP A 33 -16.54 -17.24 26.49
N LYS A 34 -16.48 -17.03 27.81
CA LYS A 34 -17.64 -17.09 28.70
C LYS A 34 -17.86 -15.75 29.39
N ASP A 35 -19.12 -15.46 29.71
CA ASP A 35 -19.45 -14.31 30.52
C ASP A 35 -19.18 -14.55 32.03
N THR A 36 -19.35 -13.52 32.86
CA THR A 36 -19.16 -13.63 34.32
C THR A 36 -20.14 -14.60 34.98
N THR A 37 -21.31 -14.85 34.39
CA THR A 37 -22.30 -15.80 34.93
C THR A 37 -22.07 -17.23 34.47
N GLY A 38 -21.32 -17.44 33.38
CA GLY A 38 -21.16 -18.71 32.71
C GLY A 38 -22.39 -19.18 31.92
N GLN A 39 -23.47 -18.38 31.88
CA GLN A 39 -24.69 -18.70 31.13
C GLN A 39 -24.52 -18.42 29.64
N PHE A 40 -23.64 -17.49 29.28
CA PHE A 40 -23.37 -17.14 27.89
C PHE A 40 -21.95 -17.56 27.51
N SER A 41 -21.84 -18.18 26.35
CA SER A 41 -20.55 -18.61 25.79
C SER A 41 -20.52 -18.43 24.28
N ILE A 42 -19.36 -18.10 23.75
CA ILE A 42 -19.17 -17.88 22.31
C ILE A 42 -17.81 -18.41 21.86
N ASP A 43 -17.79 -19.14 20.74
CA ASP A 43 -16.55 -19.58 20.12
C ASP A 43 -16.00 -18.48 19.22
N ALA A 44 -14.83 -17.95 19.59
CA ALA A 44 -14.22 -16.83 18.90
C ALA A 44 -12.70 -16.82 19.05
N VAL A 45 -12.05 -16.15 18.10
CA VAL A 45 -10.64 -15.78 18.13
C VAL A 45 -10.53 -14.38 18.71
N LEU A 46 -9.59 -14.15 19.64
CA LEU A 46 -9.30 -12.80 20.09
C LEU A 46 -8.68 -12.01 18.93
N ASN A 47 -9.29 -10.89 18.58
CA ASN A 47 -8.87 -10.03 17.49
C ASN A 47 -7.99 -8.89 18.02
N SER A 48 -8.41 -8.24 19.11
CA SER A 48 -7.63 -7.22 19.81
C SER A 48 -8.12 -7.05 21.25
N GLN A 49 -7.30 -6.45 22.12
CA GLN A 49 -7.72 -6.03 23.45
C GLN A 49 -7.21 -4.62 23.77
N ASP A 50 -8.05 -3.84 24.46
CA ASP A 50 -7.66 -2.56 25.07
C ASP A 50 -7.75 -2.65 26.60
N GLU A 51 -7.69 -1.52 27.29
CA GLU A 51 -7.77 -1.47 28.76
C GLU A 51 -9.11 -2.00 29.31
N ASN A 52 -10.21 -1.79 28.61
CA ASN A 52 -11.57 -1.97 29.13
C ASN A 52 -12.37 -3.08 28.44
N SER A 53 -11.96 -3.51 27.25
CA SER A 53 -12.74 -4.37 26.38
C SER A 53 -11.86 -5.27 25.51
N VAL A 54 -12.48 -6.30 24.93
CA VAL A 54 -11.85 -7.19 23.96
C VAL A 54 -12.70 -7.28 22.70
N SER A 55 -12.04 -7.21 21.55
CA SER A 55 -12.64 -7.49 20.25
C SER A 55 -12.46 -8.97 19.94
N LEU A 56 -13.57 -9.69 19.80
CA LEU A 56 -13.60 -11.11 19.47
C LEU A 56 -14.14 -11.29 18.05
N LYS A 57 -13.46 -12.11 17.24
CA LYS A 57 -13.93 -12.54 15.92
C LYS A 57 -14.53 -13.93 16.04
N THR A 58 -15.84 -14.02 15.89
CA THR A 58 -16.58 -15.28 15.95
C THR A 58 -16.27 -16.18 14.76
N VAL A 59 -16.66 -17.45 14.84
CA VAL A 59 -16.48 -18.43 13.74
C VAL A 59 -17.15 -18.05 12.42
N ASP A 60 -18.24 -17.28 12.48
CA ASP A 60 -18.92 -16.73 11.30
C ASP A 60 -18.30 -15.40 10.82
N GLY A 61 -17.18 -14.98 11.42
CA GLY A 61 -16.41 -13.81 11.04
C GLY A 61 -16.92 -12.48 11.59
N ARG A 62 -17.97 -12.47 12.43
CA ARG A 62 -18.48 -11.25 13.05
C ARG A 62 -17.52 -10.76 14.13
N LEU A 63 -17.28 -9.45 14.15
CA LEU A 63 -16.53 -8.81 15.23
C LEU A 63 -17.49 -8.37 16.34
N MET A 64 -17.20 -8.77 17.57
CA MET A 64 -17.95 -8.39 18.77
C MET A 64 -17.01 -7.71 19.76
N ASN A 65 -17.45 -6.58 20.33
CA ASN A 65 -16.72 -5.95 21.43
C ASN A 65 -17.35 -6.34 22.77
N VAL A 66 -16.58 -7.00 23.63
CA VAL A 66 -17.02 -7.48 24.94
C VAL A 66 -16.26 -6.74 26.03
N PRO A 67 -16.95 -6.00 26.93
CA PRO A 67 -16.30 -5.38 28.08
C PRO A 67 -15.58 -6.44 28.92
N LYS A 68 -14.35 -6.18 29.37
CA LYS A 68 -13.60 -7.10 30.23
C LYS A 68 -14.34 -7.40 31.53
N SER A 69 -15.12 -6.45 32.04
CA SER A 69 -16.00 -6.63 33.20
C SER A 69 -17.13 -7.66 33.00
N LYS A 70 -17.42 -8.05 31.75
CA LYS A 70 -18.41 -9.07 31.39
C LYS A 70 -17.79 -10.43 31.15
N LEU A 71 -16.48 -10.57 31.11
CA LEU A 71 -15.79 -11.84 30.84
C LEU A 71 -15.64 -12.69 32.12
N SER A 72 -15.62 -14.01 31.94
CA SER A 72 -15.31 -14.96 33.00
C SER A 72 -13.90 -14.73 33.56
N LYS A 73 -13.67 -15.14 34.80
CA LYS A 73 -12.34 -15.04 35.42
C LYS A 73 -11.28 -15.80 34.61
N SER A 74 -11.59 -16.98 34.08
CA SER A 74 -10.66 -17.75 33.25
C SER A 74 -10.27 -17.06 31.94
N ASP A 75 -11.19 -16.28 31.35
CA ASP A 75 -10.88 -15.52 30.14
C ASP A 75 -10.06 -14.26 30.47
N LEU A 76 -10.33 -13.62 31.61
CA LEU A 76 -9.51 -12.52 32.11
C LEU A 76 -8.07 -12.98 32.43
N ASP A 77 -7.92 -14.12 33.09
CA ASP A 77 -6.60 -14.70 33.41
C ASP A 77 -5.84 -15.04 32.11
N TYR A 78 -6.53 -15.55 31.10
CA TYR A 78 -5.95 -15.76 29.77
C TYR A 78 -5.48 -14.45 29.12
N LEU A 79 -6.31 -13.41 29.12
CA LEU A 79 -5.97 -12.10 28.56
C LEU A 79 -4.77 -11.45 29.25
N GLN A 80 -4.60 -11.68 30.54
CA GLN A 80 -3.45 -11.23 31.33
C GLN A 80 -2.19 -12.04 31.05
N ALA A 81 -2.35 -13.34 30.76
CA ALA A 81 -1.24 -14.21 30.40
C ALA A 81 -0.73 -14.00 28.97
N LEU A 82 -1.54 -13.37 28.10
CA LEU A 82 -1.10 -13.00 26.76
C LEU A 82 0.07 -12.01 26.86
N PRO A 83 1.11 -12.17 26.01
CA PRO A 83 2.14 -11.15 25.90
C PRO A 83 1.47 -9.82 25.58
N ALA A 84 1.95 -8.74 26.20
CA ALA A 84 1.46 -7.40 25.91
C ALA A 84 1.37 -7.21 24.39
N THR A 85 0.21 -6.73 23.91
CA THR A 85 -0.04 -6.56 22.48
C THR A 85 1.17 -5.85 21.89
N ALA A 86 1.76 -6.45 20.84
CA ALA A 86 2.90 -5.85 20.18
C ALA A 86 2.54 -4.39 19.83
N PRO A 87 3.44 -3.42 20.10
CA PRO A 87 3.13 -2.03 19.84
C PRO A 87 2.70 -1.89 18.38
N THR A 88 1.61 -1.17 18.14
CA THR A 88 1.14 -0.87 16.78
C THR A 88 2.33 -0.29 15.99
N PRO A 89 2.68 -0.88 14.84
CA PRO A 89 3.83 -0.41 14.07
C PRO A 89 3.61 1.05 13.66
N SER A 90 4.69 1.80 13.47
CA SER A 90 4.57 3.07 12.74
C SER A 90 4.27 2.79 11.26
N ALA A 91 3.77 3.79 10.53
CA ALA A 91 3.51 3.65 9.10
C ALA A 91 4.75 3.25 8.30
N ALA A 92 5.90 3.86 8.60
CA ALA A 92 7.18 3.48 8.01
C ALA A 92 7.57 2.03 8.36
N ALA A 93 7.31 1.58 9.59
CA ALA A 93 7.57 0.19 9.98
C ALA A 93 6.64 -0.79 9.25
N ALA A 94 5.35 -0.46 9.11
CA ALA A 94 4.38 -1.27 8.38
C ALA A 94 4.76 -1.40 6.90
N GLU A 95 5.15 -0.30 6.23
CA GLU A 95 5.64 -0.34 4.85
C GLU A 95 6.94 -1.15 4.74
N GLN A 96 7.88 -0.98 5.68
CA GLN A 96 9.12 -1.73 5.68
C GLN A 96 8.87 -3.23 5.85
N MET A 97 7.91 -3.61 6.71
CA MET A 97 7.49 -5.01 6.89
C MET A 97 6.91 -5.59 5.60
N LEU A 98 6.00 -4.86 4.93
CA LEU A 98 5.45 -5.29 3.64
C LEU A 98 6.56 -5.42 2.58
N THR A 99 7.46 -4.45 2.50
CA THR A 99 8.60 -4.45 1.57
C THR A 99 9.53 -5.64 1.83
N ALA A 100 9.88 -5.88 3.08
CA ALA A 100 10.74 -7.00 3.47
C ALA A 100 10.07 -8.34 3.14
N LYS A 101 8.76 -8.46 3.35
CA LYS A 101 8.00 -9.66 3.03
C LYS A 101 7.95 -9.94 1.54
N LEU A 102 7.70 -8.91 0.71
CA LEU A 102 7.69 -9.05 -0.76
C LEU A 102 9.06 -9.41 -1.34
N ASN A 103 10.14 -8.88 -0.76
CA ASN A 103 11.50 -9.21 -1.19
C ASN A 103 12.05 -10.50 -0.54
N GLY A 104 11.29 -11.12 0.37
CA GLY A 104 11.68 -12.32 1.09
C GLY A 104 11.46 -13.60 0.28
N GLU A 105 11.66 -14.74 0.95
CA GLU A 105 11.45 -16.06 0.35
C GLU A 105 10.00 -16.23 -0.16
N PRO A 106 9.82 -16.91 -1.31
CA PRO A 106 8.48 -17.25 -1.80
C PRO A 106 7.76 -18.13 -0.77
N THR A 107 6.43 -18.06 -0.78
CA THR A 107 5.63 -18.93 0.09
C THR A 107 5.50 -20.30 -0.58
N ALA A 108 5.46 -21.40 0.19
CA ALA A 108 5.29 -22.75 -0.36
C ALA A 108 4.12 -22.78 -1.37
N GLY A 109 4.39 -23.24 -2.58
CA GLY A 109 3.42 -23.20 -3.67
C GLY A 109 2.30 -24.21 -3.51
N LYS A 110 1.15 -23.92 -4.13
CA LYS A 110 0.08 -24.89 -4.36
C LYS A 110 -0.30 -24.86 -5.84
N PRO A 111 -0.57 -26.02 -6.46
CA PRO A 111 -0.94 -26.07 -7.88
C PRO A 111 -2.28 -25.39 -8.17
N LYS A 112 -3.15 -25.31 -7.16
CA LYS A 112 -4.49 -24.74 -7.25
C LYS A 112 -4.94 -24.24 -5.88
N GLU A 113 -5.13 -22.93 -5.77
CA GLU A 113 -5.77 -22.26 -4.63
C GLU A 113 -6.45 -20.97 -5.11
N THR A 114 -7.41 -20.45 -4.34
CA THR A 114 -8.07 -19.19 -4.71
C THR A 114 -7.15 -18.00 -4.44
N LEU A 115 -7.34 -16.90 -5.17
CA LEU A 115 -6.58 -15.68 -4.96
C LEU A 115 -6.68 -15.15 -3.51
N PRO A 116 -7.87 -15.03 -2.89
CA PRO A 116 -7.97 -14.61 -1.48
C PRO A 116 -7.24 -15.55 -0.52
N ASP A 117 -7.34 -16.88 -0.71
CA ASP A 117 -6.67 -17.84 0.17
C ASP A 117 -5.15 -17.70 0.11
N PHE A 118 -4.60 -17.47 -1.09
CA PHE A 118 -3.18 -17.22 -1.26
C PHE A 118 -2.73 -15.94 -0.54
N LEU A 119 -3.44 -14.83 -0.74
CA LEU A 119 -3.10 -13.55 -0.12
C LEU A 119 -3.22 -13.61 1.41
N SER A 120 -4.27 -14.25 1.94
CA SER A 120 -4.40 -14.50 3.38
C SER A 120 -3.25 -15.37 3.93
N ARG A 121 -2.81 -16.38 3.17
CA ARG A 121 -1.70 -17.26 3.56
C ARG A 121 -0.34 -16.57 3.57
N ILE A 122 -0.13 -15.58 2.70
CA ILE A 122 1.09 -14.74 2.72
C ILE A 122 1.17 -13.96 4.04
N GLY A 123 0.03 -13.58 4.62
CA GLY A 123 -0.04 -12.84 5.89
C GLY A 123 0.35 -11.37 5.75
N THR A 124 0.13 -10.78 4.57
CA THR A 124 0.32 -9.35 4.31
C THR A 124 -1.04 -8.66 4.18
N PRO A 125 -1.17 -7.39 4.58
CA PRO A 125 -2.40 -6.64 4.36
C PRO A 125 -2.67 -6.52 2.86
N PHE A 126 -3.90 -6.81 2.45
CA PHE A 126 -4.23 -6.84 1.03
C PHE A 126 -5.62 -6.32 0.70
N TYR A 127 -5.75 -5.91 -0.56
CA TYR A 127 -6.98 -5.54 -1.22
C TYR A 127 -7.04 -6.16 -2.62
N ILE A 128 -8.21 -6.67 -3.00
CA ILE A 128 -8.46 -7.16 -4.36
C ILE A 128 -9.45 -6.20 -5.01
N ASP A 129 -9.06 -5.56 -6.11
CA ASP A 129 -9.94 -4.72 -6.91
C ASP A 129 -10.92 -5.59 -7.70
N ARG A 130 -11.97 -6.02 -6.99
CA ARG A 130 -13.03 -6.84 -7.53
C ARG A 130 -13.71 -6.21 -8.76
N ALA A 131 -13.78 -4.88 -8.83
CA ALA A 131 -14.39 -4.19 -9.97
C ALA A 131 -13.59 -4.49 -11.25
N SER A 132 -12.27 -4.32 -11.17
CA SER A 132 -11.37 -4.61 -12.29
C SER A 132 -11.39 -6.08 -12.70
N LEU A 133 -11.50 -7.01 -11.74
CA LEU A 133 -11.62 -8.44 -12.03
C LEU A 133 -12.92 -8.76 -12.77
N GLU A 134 -14.05 -8.20 -12.31
CA GLU A 134 -15.37 -8.39 -12.92
C GLU A 134 -15.42 -7.83 -14.36
N GLU A 135 -14.72 -6.72 -14.64
CA GLU A 135 -14.61 -6.12 -15.99
C GLU A 135 -14.01 -7.09 -17.03
N ILE A 136 -13.10 -7.98 -16.61
CA ILE A 136 -12.51 -9.02 -17.47
C ILE A 136 -13.15 -10.40 -17.27
N GLY A 137 -14.29 -10.48 -16.58
CA GLY A 137 -15.05 -11.71 -16.35
C GLY A 137 -14.45 -12.66 -15.31
N LEU A 138 -13.55 -12.19 -14.45
CA LEU A 138 -13.01 -12.95 -13.33
C LEU A 138 -13.83 -12.72 -12.05
N THR A 139 -13.77 -13.69 -11.15
CA THR A 139 -14.39 -13.62 -9.81
C THR A 139 -13.32 -13.80 -8.73
N LEU A 140 -13.67 -13.57 -7.46
CA LEU A 140 -12.75 -13.83 -6.33
C LEU A 140 -12.40 -15.31 -6.14
N GLU A 141 -13.20 -16.21 -6.71
CA GLU A 141 -12.95 -17.66 -6.67
C GLU A 141 -12.01 -18.12 -7.80
N VAL A 142 -11.37 -17.17 -8.51
CA VAL A 142 -10.38 -17.49 -9.53
C VAL A 142 -9.22 -18.27 -8.91
N GLU A 143 -8.91 -19.39 -9.54
CA GLU A 143 -7.83 -20.27 -9.12
C GLU A 143 -6.51 -19.82 -9.74
N ILE A 144 -5.48 -19.77 -8.91
CA ILE A 144 -4.12 -19.46 -9.32
C ILE A 144 -3.21 -20.65 -9.01
N ASN A 145 -2.15 -20.77 -9.81
CA ASN A 145 -1.05 -21.69 -9.54
C ASN A 145 0.08 -20.92 -8.86
N THR A 146 0.36 -21.24 -7.60
CA THR A 146 1.44 -20.64 -6.82
C THR A 146 2.64 -21.56 -6.67
N ASP A 147 2.56 -22.79 -7.20
CA ASP A 147 3.67 -23.73 -7.35
C ASP A 147 4.53 -23.38 -8.56
N VAL A 148 5.05 -22.15 -8.52
CA VAL A 148 5.93 -21.57 -9.53
C VAL A 148 7.29 -21.28 -8.90
N PRO A 149 8.40 -21.69 -9.53
CA PRO A 149 9.73 -21.37 -9.03
C PRO A 149 9.97 -19.86 -9.14
N ALA A 150 10.25 -19.22 -8.00
CA ALA A 150 10.49 -17.79 -7.93
C ALA A 150 11.60 -17.48 -6.92
N PRO A 151 12.47 -16.49 -7.19
CA PRO A 151 13.53 -16.12 -6.26
C PRO A 151 13.02 -15.27 -5.08
N SER A 152 11.83 -14.66 -5.18
CA SER A 152 11.19 -13.90 -4.11
C SER A 152 9.66 -14.05 -4.14
N LEU A 153 8.99 -13.63 -3.07
CA LEU A 153 7.53 -13.55 -3.04
C LEU A 153 6.96 -12.60 -4.11
N ALA A 154 7.64 -11.47 -4.37
CA ALA A 154 7.26 -10.53 -5.44
C ALA A 154 7.29 -11.20 -6.82
N ASP A 155 8.34 -11.97 -7.11
CA ASP A 155 8.45 -12.71 -8.38
C ASP A 155 7.43 -13.87 -8.44
N GLN A 156 7.09 -14.48 -7.31
CA GLN A 156 6.03 -15.49 -7.23
C GLN A 156 4.66 -14.88 -7.54
N LEU A 157 4.37 -13.69 -7.00
CA LEU A 157 3.14 -12.94 -7.30
C LEU A 157 3.07 -12.57 -8.78
N ASP A 158 4.15 -12.04 -9.35
CA ASP A 158 4.23 -11.72 -10.79
C ASP A 158 3.93 -12.98 -11.63
N ALA A 159 4.57 -14.12 -11.33
CA ALA A 159 4.40 -15.37 -12.08
C ALA A 159 3.00 -16.00 -11.90
N ALA A 160 2.43 -15.96 -10.71
CA ALA A 160 1.11 -16.54 -10.41
C ALA A 160 -0.05 -15.72 -11.01
N LEU A 161 0.10 -14.39 -11.08
CA LEU A 161 -0.95 -13.48 -11.56
C LEU A 161 -0.91 -13.24 -13.07
N ALA A 162 0.27 -13.33 -13.69
CA ALA A 162 0.45 -13.06 -15.13
C ALA A 162 -0.48 -13.86 -16.06
N PRO A 163 -0.74 -15.17 -15.86
CA PRO A 163 -1.63 -15.93 -16.74
C PRO A 163 -3.08 -15.42 -16.78
N LEU A 164 -3.51 -14.69 -15.76
CA LEU A 164 -4.86 -14.13 -15.64
C LEU A 164 -4.94 -12.66 -16.06
N SER A 165 -3.87 -12.10 -16.62
CA SER A 165 -3.75 -10.65 -16.90
C SER A 165 -3.97 -9.78 -15.65
N LEU A 166 -3.66 -10.34 -14.48
CA LEU A 166 -3.65 -9.63 -13.21
C LEU A 166 -2.23 -9.15 -12.91
N THR A 167 -2.14 -8.11 -12.10
CA THR A 167 -0.89 -7.61 -11.55
C THR A 167 -1.13 -7.15 -10.12
N TRP A 168 -0.06 -6.70 -9.48
CA TRP A 168 -0.11 -6.17 -8.14
C TRP A 168 0.77 -4.93 -8.01
N TYR A 169 0.40 -4.08 -7.08
CA TYR A 169 1.17 -2.93 -6.66
C TYR A 169 1.04 -2.70 -5.16
N ARG A 170 1.87 -1.80 -4.63
CA ARG A 170 1.85 -1.45 -3.22
C ARG A 170 1.27 -0.07 -3.08
N LEU A 171 0.13 0.06 -2.42
CA LEU A 171 -0.28 1.35 -1.91
C LEU A 171 0.33 1.51 -0.52
N ARG A 172 1.64 1.84 -0.49
CA ARG A 172 2.48 2.00 0.71
C ARG A 172 2.42 0.82 1.68
N THR A 173 1.42 0.79 2.57
CA THR A 173 1.24 -0.25 3.60
C THR A 173 0.29 -1.39 3.23
N VAL A 174 -0.35 -1.36 2.05
CA VAL A 174 -1.24 -2.42 1.58
C VAL A 174 -0.85 -2.95 0.19
N LEU A 175 -0.95 -4.27 0.01
CA LEU A 175 -0.82 -4.93 -1.28
C LEU A 175 -2.14 -4.86 -2.05
N VAL A 176 -2.14 -4.29 -3.25
CA VAL A 176 -3.32 -4.23 -4.10
C VAL A 176 -3.15 -5.18 -5.29
N VAL A 177 -4.13 -6.05 -5.52
CA VAL A 177 -4.22 -6.90 -6.70
C VAL A 177 -5.35 -6.41 -7.60
N ALA A 178 -5.04 -6.16 -8.87
CA ALA A 178 -5.96 -5.61 -9.86
C ALA A 178 -5.61 -6.13 -11.26
N THR A 179 -6.41 -5.79 -12.27
CA THR A 179 -6.03 -6.02 -13.67
C THR A 179 -4.86 -5.12 -14.07
N LYS A 180 -4.12 -5.52 -15.12
CA LYS A 180 -3.06 -4.69 -15.70
C LYS A 180 -3.58 -3.33 -16.16
N GLU A 181 -4.70 -3.32 -16.91
CA GLU A 181 -5.35 -2.10 -17.40
C GLU A 181 -5.76 -1.16 -16.25
N ALA A 182 -6.37 -1.69 -15.18
CA ALA A 182 -6.75 -0.87 -14.03
C ALA A 182 -5.52 -0.27 -13.33
N THR A 183 -4.41 -1.02 -13.25
CA THR A 183 -3.16 -0.55 -12.64
C THR A 183 -2.46 0.50 -13.50
N GLU A 184 -2.49 0.37 -14.83
CA GLU A 184 -1.96 1.38 -15.75
C GLU A 184 -2.74 2.70 -15.64
N LYS A 185 -4.07 2.62 -15.47
CA LYS A 185 -4.92 3.80 -15.36
C LYS A 185 -4.87 4.48 -13.98
N LYS A 186 -4.91 3.69 -12.89
CA LYS A 186 -5.11 4.19 -11.52
C LYS A 186 -3.87 4.04 -10.63
N GLY A 187 -2.96 3.15 -10.99
CA GLY A 187 -1.79 2.78 -10.18
C GLY A 187 -0.50 3.51 -10.55
N MET A 188 -0.56 4.55 -11.39
CA MET A 188 0.63 5.34 -11.72
C MET A 188 1.17 6.02 -10.45
N GLU A 189 2.43 5.74 -10.14
CA GLU A 189 3.12 6.29 -8.97
C GLU A 189 4.18 7.28 -9.41
N THR A 190 4.40 8.32 -8.61
CA THR A 190 5.51 9.27 -8.82
C THR A 190 6.54 9.05 -7.73
N LEU A 191 7.68 8.47 -8.11
CA LEU A 191 8.79 8.19 -7.20
C LEU A 191 10.00 9.06 -7.50
N ALA A 192 10.64 9.53 -6.43
CA ALA A 192 11.90 10.27 -6.51
C ALA A 192 13.08 9.31 -6.44
N TYR A 193 14.08 9.48 -7.30
CA TYR A 193 15.31 8.69 -7.32
C TYR A 193 16.52 9.58 -7.15
N ARG A 194 17.44 9.18 -6.28
CA ARG A 194 18.76 9.83 -6.24
C ARG A 194 19.56 9.38 -7.45
N ILE A 195 19.92 10.32 -8.31
CA ILE A 195 20.77 10.00 -9.45
C ILE A 195 22.22 10.25 -9.05
N PRO A 196 23.11 9.24 -9.10
CA PRO A 196 24.54 9.48 -9.07
C PRO A 196 24.95 10.03 -10.44
N ILE A 197 24.65 11.30 -10.73
CA ILE A 197 24.99 11.92 -12.00
C ILE A 197 26.51 12.15 -12.00
N PRO A 198 27.31 11.48 -12.85
CA PRO A 198 28.63 12.00 -13.19
C PRO A 198 28.37 13.37 -13.83
N ARG A 199 28.91 14.45 -13.25
CA ARG A 199 28.58 15.84 -13.59
C ARG A 199 28.37 16.01 -15.12
N ASN A 200 27.10 16.07 -15.54
CA ASN A 200 26.56 16.63 -16.79
C ASN A 200 25.82 15.72 -17.80
N ASP A 201 25.72 14.39 -17.66
CA ASP A 201 24.98 13.59 -18.68
C ASP A 201 23.58 13.11 -18.25
N VAL A 202 22.69 14.08 -18.03
CA VAL A 202 21.27 13.83 -17.75
C VAL A 202 20.61 13.08 -18.90
N SER A 203 20.99 13.39 -20.14
CA SER A 203 20.41 12.78 -21.35
C SER A 203 20.73 11.30 -21.43
N ALA A 204 21.97 10.87 -21.14
CA ALA A 204 22.31 9.45 -21.13
C ALA A 204 21.60 8.68 -20.01
N VAL A 205 21.42 9.28 -18.83
CA VAL A 205 20.64 8.66 -17.75
C VAL A 205 19.18 8.49 -18.18
N LYS A 206 18.57 9.52 -18.79
CA LYS A 206 17.21 9.45 -19.32
C LYS A 206 17.09 8.36 -20.40
N ALA A 207 17.98 8.36 -21.39
CA ALA A 207 17.99 7.36 -22.45
C ALA A 207 18.12 5.93 -21.88
N ARG A 208 18.93 5.74 -20.84
CA ARG A 208 19.07 4.45 -20.16
C ARG A 208 17.78 4.02 -19.44
N LEU A 209 17.06 4.93 -18.81
CA LEU A 209 15.77 4.64 -18.18
C LEU A 209 14.72 4.23 -19.22
N GLU A 210 14.69 4.95 -20.34
CA GLU A 210 13.78 4.69 -21.45
C GLU A 210 14.05 3.35 -22.18
N THR A 211 15.18 2.67 -21.89
CA THR A 211 15.40 1.30 -22.36
C THR A 211 14.54 0.25 -21.64
N VAL A 212 14.01 0.59 -20.45
CA VAL A 212 13.11 -0.28 -19.69
C VAL A 212 11.68 -0.01 -20.17
N GLU A 213 11.09 -0.97 -20.86
CA GLU A 213 9.78 -0.86 -21.52
C GLU A 213 9.64 0.42 -22.38
N PRO A 214 10.33 0.51 -23.53
CA PRO A 214 10.42 1.74 -24.32
C PRO A 214 9.08 2.37 -24.71
N SER A 215 8.07 1.54 -24.98
CA SER A 215 6.70 1.95 -25.33
C SER A 215 5.93 2.61 -24.18
N SER A 216 6.35 2.40 -22.93
CA SER A 216 5.66 2.96 -21.75
C SER A 216 5.96 4.43 -21.49
N TRP A 217 6.91 5.05 -22.22
CA TRP A 217 7.35 6.42 -22.00
C TRP A 217 6.70 7.41 -22.96
N GLU A 218 6.52 8.65 -22.51
CA GLU A 218 5.95 9.76 -23.29
C GLU A 218 6.68 10.00 -24.62
N SER A 219 8.00 9.79 -24.66
CA SER A 219 8.82 9.89 -25.87
C SER A 219 8.45 8.86 -26.95
N SER A 220 7.76 7.78 -26.57
CA SER A 220 7.23 6.73 -27.44
C SER A 220 5.69 6.69 -27.48
N GLY A 221 5.01 7.68 -26.89
CA GLY A 221 3.55 7.76 -26.82
C GLY A 221 2.88 7.02 -25.66
N GLY A 222 3.65 6.56 -24.66
CA GLY A 222 3.13 6.04 -23.40
C GLY A 222 2.92 7.12 -22.33
N ASP A 223 2.38 6.74 -21.16
CA ASP A 223 2.03 7.69 -20.07
C ASP A 223 3.17 7.96 -19.08
N GLY A 224 4.32 7.31 -19.27
CA GLY A 224 5.49 7.43 -18.41
C GLY A 224 6.22 8.75 -18.57
N THR A 225 6.40 9.47 -17.48
CA THR A 225 7.07 10.79 -17.49
C THR A 225 8.32 10.78 -16.61
N ILE A 226 9.39 11.39 -17.13
CA ILE A 226 10.63 11.62 -16.40
C ILE A 226 10.86 13.13 -16.27
N ALA A 227 10.93 13.64 -15.05
CA ALA A 227 11.38 15.01 -14.80
C ALA A 227 12.69 15.02 -14.02
N VAL A 228 13.55 15.98 -14.33
CA VAL A 228 14.88 16.09 -13.72
C VAL A 228 14.92 17.34 -12.87
N LEU A 229 15.19 17.16 -11.58
CA LEU A 229 15.37 18.23 -10.61
C LEU A 229 16.81 18.24 -10.10
N PRO A 230 17.31 19.36 -9.54
CA PRO A 230 18.64 19.38 -8.94
C PRO A 230 18.82 18.29 -7.87
N GLY A 231 19.66 17.29 -8.16
CA GLY A 231 20.02 16.20 -7.24
C GLY A 231 19.12 14.96 -7.28
N ALA A 232 17.99 14.98 -8.02
CA ALA A 232 17.07 13.86 -8.09
C ALA A 232 16.33 13.77 -9.44
N MET A 233 15.93 12.55 -9.80
CA MET A 233 14.92 12.32 -10.84
C MET A 233 13.59 12.08 -10.21
N MET A 234 12.56 12.56 -10.87
CA MET A 234 11.19 12.18 -10.60
C MET A 234 10.70 11.34 -11.77
N ILE A 235 10.17 10.17 -11.46
CA ILE A 235 9.64 9.25 -12.47
C ILE A 235 8.20 8.97 -12.08
N ARG A 236 7.26 9.32 -12.98
CA ARG A 236 5.86 8.92 -12.92
C ARG A 236 5.67 7.72 -13.83
N GLN A 237 5.41 6.54 -13.28
CA GLN A 237 5.25 5.33 -14.07
C GLN A 237 4.45 4.26 -13.32
N SER A 238 4.05 3.19 -14.00
CA SER A 238 3.40 2.05 -13.37
C SER A 238 4.32 1.34 -12.35
N PRO A 239 3.76 0.70 -11.31
CA PRO A 239 4.54 0.07 -10.25
C PRO A 239 5.38 -1.11 -10.77
N GLU A 240 4.93 -1.79 -11.82
CA GLU A 240 5.68 -2.85 -12.48
C GLU A 240 6.99 -2.31 -13.07
N ILE A 241 6.94 -1.21 -13.81
CA ILE A 241 8.15 -0.60 -14.39
C ILE A 241 9.06 -0.07 -13.28
N HIS A 242 8.52 0.50 -12.20
CA HIS A 242 9.35 0.87 -11.04
C HIS A 242 10.12 -0.33 -10.46
N ARG A 243 9.50 -1.51 -10.39
CA ARG A 243 10.19 -2.77 -10.02
C ARG A 243 11.23 -3.17 -11.05
N GLN A 244 10.93 -3.06 -12.35
CA GLN A 244 11.90 -3.35 -13.42
C GLN A 244 13.11 -2.41 -13.36
N LEU A 245 12.90 -1.11 -13.16
CA LEU A 245 13.95 -0.12 -12.94
C LEU A 245 14.82 -0.47 -11.73
N ALA A 246 14.20 -0.89 -10.61
CA ALA A 246 14.94 -1.32 -9.44
C ALA A 246 15.79 -2.57 -9.69
N ARG A 247 15.28 -3.55 -10.44
CA ARG A 247 16.01 -4.79 -10.79
C ARG A 247 17.14 -4.54 -11.80
N GLN A 248 16.81 -3.95 -12.94
CA GLN A 248 17.73 -3.82 -14.09
C GLN A 248 18.77 -2.73 -13.88
N LEU A 249 18.38 -1.61 -13.26
CA LEU A 249 19.25 -0.43 -13.11
C LEU A 249 19.75 -0.25 -11.67
N LYS A 250 19.35 -1.13 -10.74
CA LYS A 250 19.68 -1.05 -9.30
C LYS A 250 19.28 0.29 -8.67
N LEU A 251 18.23 0.91 -9.21
CA LEU A 251 17.71 2.17 -8.70
C LEU A 251 16.90 1.92 -7.43
N ARG A 252 17.09 2.78 -6.44
CA ARG A 252 16.30 2.77 -5.21
C ARG A 252 15.56 4.10 -5.11
N PRO A 253 14.23 4.09 -4.98
CA PRO A 253 13.51 5.33 -4.72
C PRO A 253 13.95 5.91 -3.38
N LEU A 254 13.82 7.23 -3.24
CA LEU A 254 13.99 7.89 -1.95
C LEU A 254 12.93 7.36 -0.97
N PRO A 255 13.26 7.25 0.33
CA PRO A 255 12.30 6.80 1.32
C PRO A 255 11.09 7.72 1.37
N HIS A 256 9.90 7.13 1.37
CA HIS A 256 8.64 7.84 1.52
C HIS A 256 8.53 8.47 2.91
N ARG A 257 8.06 9.72 2.98
CA ARG A 257 7.83 10.43 4.25
C ARG A 257 6.35 10.61 4.56
N TYR A 258 5.88 9.97 5.62
CA TYR A 258 4.50 10.08 6.10
C TYR A 258 4.22 11.47 6.68
N VAL A 259 3.79 12.42 5.84
CA VAL A 259 3.61 13.83 6.25
C VAL A 259 2.17 14.18 6.63
N GLN A 260 1.17 13.45 6.13
CA GLN A 260 -0.22 13.75 6.50
C GLN A 260 -0.58 13.14 7.87
N PRO A 261 -1.50 13.74 8.62
CA PRO A 261 -1.93 13.16 9.91
C PRO A 261 -2.51 11.74 9.78
N LEU A 262 -3.24 11.43 8.71
CA LEU A 262 -3.83 10.11 8.46
C LEU A 262 -2.81 9.09 7.96
N ASP A 263 -1.70 9.53 7.38
CA ASP A 263 -0.57 8.68 7.00
C ASP A 263 0.09 8.03 8.24
N ASN A 264 -0.01 8.70 9.40
CA ASN A 264 0.62 8.24 10.65
C ASN A 264 -0.34 7.48 11.57
N GLN A 265 -1.61 7.34 11.20
CA GLN A 265 -2.59 6.59 11.97
C GLN A 265 -2.74 5.19 11.37
N ILE A 266 -2.43 4.18 12.16
CA ILE A 266 -2.60 2.79 11.74
C ILE A 266 -3.98 2.29 12.15
N VAL A 267 -4.66 1.66 11.21
CA VAL A 267 -5.99 1.06 11.38
C VAL A 267 -5.94 -0.43 11.10
N SER A 268 -6.88 -1.17 11.70
CA SER A 268 -7.10 -2.58 11.44
C SER A 268 -8.56 -2.85 11.08
N VAL A 269 -8.84 -3.09 9.82
CA VAL A 269 -10.19 -3.23 9.27
C VAL A 269 -10.26 -4.51 8.43
N GLN A 270 -11.13 -5.43 8.84
CA GLN A 270 -11.35 -6.69 8.14
C GLN A 270 -12.78 -6.75 7.64
N ILE A 271 -12.94 -6.83 6.31
CA ILE A 271 -14.25 -6.84 5.67
C ILE A 271 -14.27 -8.00 4.69
N THR A 272 -15.02 -9.02 5.06
CA THR A 272 -15.28 -10.19 4.22
C THR A 272 -16.67 -10.04 3.63
N ARG A 273 -16.77 -9.74 2.32
CA ARG A 273 -18.05 -9.58 1.60
C ARG A 273 -18.98 -8.52 2.22
N GLY A 274 -18.41 -7.44 2.74
CA GLY A 274 -19.16 -6.29 3.28
C GLY A 274 -19.33 -5.17 2.26
N ASN A 275 -19.81 -4.02 2.72
CA ASN A 275 -20.01 -2.82 1.90
C ASN A 275 -19.20 -1.63 2.45
N LEU A 276 -19.14 -0.53 1.69
CA LEU A 276 -18.42 0.67 2.10
C LEU A 276 -18.99 1.35 3.35
N GLU A 277 -20.28 1.17 3.67
CA GLU A 277 -20.86 1.72 4.89
C GLU A 277 -20.31 1.03 6.14
N ALA A 278 -20.19 -0.31 6.11
CA ALA A 278 -19.55 -1.08 7.18
C ALA A 278 -18.08 -0.69 7.33
N PHE A 279 -17.37 -0.48 6.21
CA PHE A 279 -16.01 0.05 6.21
C PHE A 279 -15.92 1.41 6.89
N ALA A 280 -16.69 2.39 6.42
CA ALA A 280 -16.70 3.75 6.92
C ALA A 280 -16.98 3.81 8.42
N LYS A 281 -17.92 2.97 8.91
CA LYS A 281 -18.19 2.84 10.34
C LYS A 281 -16.99 2.30 11.11
N GLN A 282 -16.41 1.16 10.69
CA GLN A 282 -15.32 0.52 11.42
C GLN A 282 -14.04 1.36 11.45
N ILE A 283 -13.71 2.03 10.35
CA ILE A 283 -12.56 2.94 10.31
C ILE A 283 -12.85 4.25 11.06
N GLY A 284 -14.08 4.77 11.00
CA GLY A 284 -14.51 5.95 11.76
C GLY A 284 -14.41 5.75 13.27
N ASP A 285 -14.82 4.58 13.77
CA ASP A 285 -14.70 4.20 15.18
C ASP A 285 -13.24 4.19 15.66
N GLN A 286 -12.31 3.70 14.83
CA GLN A 286 -10.87 3.67 15.16
C GLN A 286 -10.22 5.06 15.12
N LEU A 287 -10.56 5.87 14.11
CA LEU A 287 -10.04 7.22 13.96
C LEU A 287 -10.71 8.23 14.90
N LYS A 288 -11.80 7.83 15.58
CA LYS A 288 -12.67 8.72 16.35
C LYS A 288 -13.14 9.91 15.50
N ARG A 289 -13.48 9.63 14.24
CA ARG A 289 -13.94 10.60 13.24
C ARG A 289 -15.17 10.06 12.54
N ASN A 290 -16.14 10.92 12.25
CA ASN A 290 -17.26 10.55 11.39
C ASN A 290 -16.77 10.37 9.96
N ILE A 291 -17.24 9.32 9.27
CA ILE A 291 -16.90 9.05 7.87
C ILE A 291 -18.21 8.91 7.10
N THR A 292 -18.48 9.86 6.23
CA THR A 292 -19.71 9.93 5.46
C THR A 292 -19.50 9.49 4.01
N LEU A 293 -20.51 8.84 3.43
CA LEU A 293 -20.55 8.48 2.02
C LEU A 293 -21.48 9.49 1.32
N ALA A 294 -20.93 10.33 0.44
CA ALA A 294 -21.70 11.37 -0.24
C ALA A 294 -22.69 10.81 -1.27
N ASP A 295 -22.29 9.73 -1.96
CA ASP A 295 -23.14 9.02 -2.91
C ASP A 295 -23.93 7.90 -2.22
N SER A 296 -25.25 7.85 -2.42
CA SER A 296 -26.08 6.75 -1.93
C SER A 296 -25.73 5.42 -2.58
N ASN A 297 -25.27 5.42 -3.83
CA ASN A 297 -24.85 4.22 -4.56
C ASN A 297 -23.56 3.65 -3.97
N ALA A 298 -22.68 4.49 -3.43
CA ALA A 298 -21.45 4.07 -2.77
C ALA A 298 -21.72 3.17 -1.55
N ARG A 299 -22.84 3.37 -0.84
CA ARG A 299 -23.16 2.63 0.40
C ARG A 299 -23.19 1.12 0.22
N ASN A 300 -23.66 0.67 -0.94
CA ASN A 300 -23.82 -0.76 -1.26
C ASN A 300 -22.64 -1.34 -2.05
N ALA A 301 -21.62 -0.52 -2.36
CA ALA A 301 -20.46 -1.00 -3.10
C ALA A 301 -19.74 -2.08 -2.27
N LEU A 302 -19.67 -3.29 -2.82
CA LEU A 302 -19.05 -4.42 -2.14
C LEU A 302 -17.55 -4.22 -2.01
N LEU A 303 -17.03 -4.49 -0.81
CA LEU A 303 -15.62 -4.39 -0.47
C LEU A 303 -15.16 -5.73 0.12
N THR A 304 -13.99 -6.21 -0.29
CA THR A 304 -13.29 -7.32 0.35
C THR A 304 -11.85 -6.89 0.59
N ALA A 305 -11.50 -6.77 1.87
CA ALA A 305 -10.19 -6.25 2.28
C ALA A 305 -9.78 -6.82 3.65
N ASP A 306 -8.48 -7.06 3.79
CA ASP A 306 -7.84 -7.28 5.08
C ASP A 306 -6.79 -6.20 5.29
N PHE A 307 -7.21 -5.11 5.91
CA PHE A 307 -6.33 -4.02 6.29
C PHE A 307 -5.85 -4.27 7.71
N THR A 308 -4.84 -5.11 7.90
CA THR A 308 -4.21 -5.28 9.22
C THR A 308 -2.97 -4.40 9.31
N ASN A 309 -2.89 -3.48 10.26
CA ASN A 309 -1.76 -2.55 10.39
C ASN A 309 -1.50 -1.66 9.15
N VAL A 310 -2.56 -1.17 8.51
CA VAL A 310 -2.49 -0.30 7.32
C VAL A 310 -2.68 1.16 7.73
N THR A 311 -2.08 2.12 7.02
CA THR A 311 -2.37 3.53 7.29
C THR A 311 -3.83 3.87 6.99
N ALA A 312 -4.40 4.79 7.76
CA ALA A 312 -5.76 5.25 7.55
C ALA A 312 -5.93 5.86 6.15
N ALA A 313 -4.91 6.59 5.68
CA ALA A 313 -4.90 7.17 4.34
C ALA A 313 -4.96 6.10 3.24
N ASP A 314 -4.16 5.02 3.33
CA ASP A 314 -4.17 3.94 2.34
C ASP A 314 -5.52 3.19 2.35
N ALA A 315 -6.06 2.91 3.54
CA ALA A 315 -7.35 2.25 3.66
C ALA A 315 -8.48 3.09 3.05
N LEU A 316 -8.48 4.41 3.28
CA LEU A 316 -9.45 5.34 2.70
C LEU A 316 -9.29 5.48 1.19
N GLU A 317 -8.05 5.52 0.69
CA GLU A 317 -7.77 5.60 -0.75
C GLU A 317 -8.24 4.33 -1.48
N VAL A 318 -8.00 3.15 -0.91
CA VAL A 318 -8.56 1.89 -1.44
C VAL A 318 -10.10 1.92 -1.46
N ALA A 319 -10.72 2.36 -0.36
CA ALA A 319 -12.18 2.46 -0.28
C ALA A 319 -12.76 3.48 -1.28
N ALA A 320 -12.10 4.63 -1.47
CA ALA A 320 -12.48 5.64 -2.44
C ALA A 320 -12.36 5.11 -3.89
N ASN A 321 -11.28 4.41 -4.21
CA ASN A 321 -11.06 3.82 -5.53
C ASN A 321 -12.18 2.84 -5.95
N ARG A 322 -12.84 2.19 -4.99
CA ARG A 322 -13.96 1.28 -5.25
C ARG A 322 -15.17 1.96 -5.91
N ILE A 323 -15.36 3.25 -5.67
CA ILE A 323 -16.46 4.07 -6.20
C ILE A 323 -15.99 5.09 -7.23
N ASP A 324 -14.79 4.88 -7.80
CA ASP A 324 -14.08 5.88 -8.63
C ASP A 324 -14.13 7.28 -8.00
N GLY A 325 -13.89 7.30 -6.69
CA GLY A 325 -14.03 8.45 -5.83
C GLY A 325 -12.72 8.92 -5.23
N GLU A 326 -12.86 9.87 -4.32
CA GLU A 326 -11.79 10.46 -3.52
C GLU A 326 -12.28 10.60 -2.09
N TRP A 327 -11.35 10.73 -1.14
CA TRP A 327 -11.70 11.11 0.23
C TRP A 327 -11.26 12.54 0.54
N LEU A 328 -12.14 13.29 1.21
CA LEU A 328 -11.94 14.68 1.59
C LEU A 328 -11.96 14.81 3.11
N GLU A 329 -11.16 15.71 3.65
CA GLU A 329 -11.22 16.13 5.06
C GLU A 329 -12.04 17.41 5.16
N ASN A 330 -13.04 17.40 6.05
CA ASN A 330 -13.85 18.57 6.36
C ASN A 330 -13.94 18.75 7.90
N PRO A 331 -14.42 19.89 8.40
CA PRO A 331 -14.53 20.11 9.85
C PRO A 331 -15.44 19.11 10.58
N ALA A 332 -16.37 18.46 9.87
CA ALA A 332 -17.30 17.48 10.43
C ALA A 332 -16.74 16.04 10.43
N GLY A 333 -15.64 15.77 9.72
CA GLY A 333 -15.05 14.45 9.62
C GLY A 333 -14.41 14.20 8.25
N LEU A 334 -14.50 12.95 7.81
CA LEU A 334 -14.03 12.50 6.50
C LEU A 334 -15.22 12.21 5.60
N GLU A 335 -15.08 12.45 4.31
CA GLU A 335 -16.13 12.22 3.34
C GLU A 335 -15.58 11.48 2.12
N LEU A 336 -16.21 10.37 1.74
CA LEU A 336 -15.95 9.67 0.48
C LEU A 336 -16.90 10.22 -0.59
N VAL A 337 -16.33 10.85 -1.61
CA VAL A 337 -17.04 11.57 -2.69
C VAL A 337 -16.67 10.99 -4.05
N SER A 338 -17.44 11.27 -5.10
CA SER A 338 -17.01 10.94 -6.46
C SER A 338 -15.87 11.86 -6.93
N LYS A 339 -15.06 11.42 -7.90
CA LYS A 339 -14.02 12.28 -8.51
C LYS A 339 -14.58 13.59 -9.07
N GLN A 340 -15.78 13.55 -9.66
CA GLN A 340 -16.46 14.74 -10.16
C GLN A 340 -16.74 15.74 -9.02
N GLN A 341 -17.28 15.28 -7.90
CA GLN A 341 -17.52 16.13 -6.73
C GLN A 341 -16.22 16.67 -6.14
N ALA A 342 -15.18 15.84 -6.00
CA ALA A 342 -13.87 16.28 -5.53
C ALA A 342 -13.25 17.37 -6.42
N SER A 343 -13.41 17.25 -7.76
CA SER A 343 -12.90 18.24 -8.72
C SER A 343 -13.52 19.63 -8.60
N GLN A 344 -14.71 19.72 -8.01
CA GLN A 344 -15.42 20.99 -7.77
C GLN A 344 -14.97 21.69 -6.48
N GLN A 345 -14.29 20.97 -5.57
CA GLN A 345 -13.82 21.49 -4.30
C GLN A 345 -12.34 21.91 -4.38
N LEU A 346 -12.09 22.97 -5.13
CA LEU A 346 -10.75 23.56 -5.23
C LEU A 346 -10.43 24.38 -3.98
N GLU A 347 -9.21 24.21 -3.49
CA GLU A 347 -8.64 25.02 -2.43
C GLU A 347 -7.46 25.82 -2.94
N GLN A 348 -7.27 27.03 -2.40
CA GLN A 348 -6.12 27.85 -2.68
C GLN A 348 -5.15 27.83 -1.50
N ARG A 349 -3.94 27.33 -1.72
CA ARG A 349 -2.89 27.25 -0.69
C ARG A 349 -1.58 27.81 -1.21
N ARG A 350 -0.85 28.49 -0.33
CA ARG A 350 0.54 28.87 -0.57
C ARG A 350 1.43 27.68 -0.19
N VAL A 351 2.11 27.11 -1.17
CA VAL A 351 3.01 25.97 -1.00
C VAL A 351 4.45 26.45 -1.06
N THR A 352 5.28 26.02 -0.09
CA THR A 352 6.72 26.33 -0.11
C THR A 352 7.50 25.12 -0.59
N ILE A 353 8.22 25.28 -1.68
CA ILE A 353 9.03 24.22 -2.28
C ILE A 353 10.48 24.40 -1.82
N PRO A 354 11.03 23.47 -1.03
CA PRO A 354 12.32 23.64 -0.38
C PRO A 354 13.50 23.71 -1.37
N PHE A 355 13.32 23.20 -2.58
CA PHE A 355 14.33 23.10 -3.62
C PHE A 355 14.06 24.11 -4.75
N GLY A 356 15.12 24.48 -5.47
CA GLY A 356 15.03 25.41 -6.58
C GLY A 356 15.41 26.85 -6.23
N SER A 357 15.90 27.55 -7.26
CA SER A 357 16.08 28.99 -7.26
C SER A 357 14.88 29.66 -7.96
N PRO A 358 14.65 30.97 -7.75
CA PRO A 358 13.63 31.72 -8.48
C PRO A 358 13.68 31.52 -10.01
N GLN A 359 14.88 31.35 -10.57
CA GLN A 359 15.11 31.12 -12.00
C GLN A 359 14.62 29.75 -12.49
N ALA A 360 14.53 28.76 -11.58
CA ALA A 360 14.04 27.41 -11.89
C ALA A 360 12.53 27.25 -11.65
N SER A 361 11.82 28.32 -11.27
CA SER A 361 10.40 28.26 -10.88
C SER A 361 9.50 27.71 -12.00
N SER A 362 9.70 28.13 -13.25
CA SER A 362 8.95 27.62 -14.41
C SER A 362 9.15 26.12 -14.62
N LEU A 363 10.40 25.65 -14.56
CA LEU A 363 10.73 24.23 -14.67
C LEU A 363 10.10 23.40 -13.56
N ILE A 364 10.11 23.92 -12.32
CA ILE A 364 9.49 23.25 -11.16
C ILE A 364 7.98 23.15 -11.35
N ILE A 365 7.33 24.23 -11.78
CA ILE A 365 5.88 24.24 -12.05
C ILE A 365 5.55 23.20 -13.12
N GLN A 366 6.24 23.22 -14.27
CA GLN A 366 6.01 22.27 -15.35
C GLN A 366 6.26 20.82 -14.89
N SER A 367 7.31 20.58 -14.12
CA SER A 367 7.62 19.25 -13.59
C SER A 367 6.49 18.75 -12.67
N ILE A 368 6.01 19.60 -11.76
CA ILE A 368 4.92 19.23 -10.85
C ILE A 368 3.63 18.96 -11.62
N MET A 369 3.27 19.82 -12.57
CA MET A 369 2.07 19.63 -13.39
C MET A 369 2.12 18.31 -14.16
N ASN A 370 3.27 17.93 -14.70
CA ASN A 370 3.41 16.68 -15.45
C ASN A 370 3.55 15.43 -14.59
N LEU A 371 3.83 15.57 -13.28
CA LEU A 371 4.10 14.43 -12.38
C LEU A 371 2.98 14.17 -11.37
N VAL A 372 2.21 15.19 -11.00
CA VAL A 372 1.21 15.10 -9.93
C VAL A 372 -0.15 15.30 -10.56
N GLU A 373 -0.87 14.21 -10.84
CA GLU A 373 -2.19 14.26 -11.49
C GLU A 373 -2.23 15.18 -12.72
N PRO A 374 -1.56 14.80 -13.84
CA PRO A 374 -1.44 15.68 -15.01
C PRO A 374 -2.76 16.27 -15.48
N ASP A 375 -3.80 15.45 -15.53
CA ASP A 375 -5.13 15.83 -16.00
C ASP A 375 -5.88 16.78 -15.04
N SER A 376 -5.33 17.08 -13.85
CA SER A 376 -5.95 17.97 -12.88
C SER A 376 -5.54 19.44 -13.05
N TRP A 377 -4.59 19.76 -13.93
CA TRP A 377 -4.06 21.12 -14.13
C TRP A 377 -4.62 21.79 -15.39
N ALA A 378 -4.93 23.10 -15.31
CA ALA A 378 -5.51 23.88 -16.40
C ALA A 378 -4.69 23.88 -17.70
N PRO A 379 -3.35 23.98 -17.69
CA PRO A 379 -2.56 23.83 -18.91
C PRO A 379 -2.69 22.46 -19.59
N LEU A 380 -3.19 21.45 -18.86
CA LEU A 380 -3.38 20.07 -19.30
C LEU A 380 -4.88 19.67 -19.30
N GLY A 381 -5.80 20.66 -19.25
CA GLY A 381 -7.25 20.44 -19.37
C GLY A 381 -8.02 20.30 -18.04
N GLY A 382 -7.34 20.29 -16.89
CA GLY A 382 -7.98 20.20 -15.57
C GLY A 382 -8.39 21.55 -14.95
N PRO A 383 -8.98 21.54 -13.75
CA PRO A 383 -9.43 22.78 -13.09
C PRO A 383 -8.33 23.51 -12.29
N GLY A 384 -7.16 22.90 -12.13
CA GLY A 384 -6.09 23.38 -11.25
C GLY A 384 -5.23 24.49 -11.81
N ASN A 385 -4.60 25.27 -10.94
CA ASN A 385 -3.60 26.24 -11.35
C ASN A 385 -2.45 26.32 -10.34
N MET A 386 -1.25 26.64 -10.81
CA MET A 386 -0.08 26.89 -9.98
C MET A 386 0.70 28.06 -10.55
N GLN A 387 1.00 29.03 -9.68
CA GLN A 387 1.69 30.26 -10.03
C GLN A 387 2.84 30.52 -9.06
N TYR A 388 3.94 31.07 -9.56
CA TYR A 388 5.04 31.49 -8.72
C TYR A 388 4.66 32.72 -7.89
N ALA A 389 4.84 32.65 -6.57
CA ALA A 389 4.45 33.70 -5.61
C ALA A 389 5.66 34.40 -4.97
N GLY A 390 6.87 34.18 -5.49
CA GLY A 390 8.11 34.78 -4.98
C GLY A 390 8.92 33.86 -4.05
N GLY A 391 10.24 33.99 -4.11
CA GLY A 391 11.20 33.21 -3.31
C GLY A 391 11.11 31.71 -3.61
N LYS A 392 10.68 30.94 -2.62
CA LYS A 392 10.42 29.49 -2.70
C LYS A 392 8.93 29.16 -2.61
N SER A 393 8.06 30.16 -2.75
CA SER A 393 6.62 30.01 -2.59
C SER A 393 5.88 30.00 -3.92
N PHE A 394 4.83 29.20 -3.97
CA PHE A 394 3.92 29.06 -5.08
C PHE A 394 2.50 29.17 -4.58
N GLN A 395 1.65 29.89 -5.31
CA GLN A 395 0.22 29.90 -5.09
C GLN A 395 -0.38 28.75 -5.90
N VAL A 396 -1.01 27.79 -5.24
CA VAL A 396 -1.59 26.60 -5.88
C VAL A 396 -3.09 26.60 -5.62
N SER A 397 -3.88 26.33 -6.65
CA SER A 397 -5.32 26.14 -6.61
C SER A 397 -5.63 24.71 -7.06
N GLN A 398 -5.93 23.80 -6.14
CA GLN A 398 -6.14 22.39 -6.45
C GLN A 398 -7.06 21.67 -5.46
N THR A 399 -7.46 20.44 -5.78
CA THR A 399 -8.25 19.59 -4.89
C THR A 399 -7.39 19.07 -3.72
N GLN A 400 -8.03 18.64 -2.63
CA GLN A 400 -7.30 18.04 -1.49
C GLN A 400 -6.48 16.80 -1.86
N PRO A 401 -6.96 15.83 -2.68
CA PRO A 401 -6.15 14.70 -3.12
C PRO A 401 -4.85 15.12 -3.80
N VAL A 402 -4.91 16.12 -4.69
CA VAL A 402 -3.71 16.62 -5.38
C VAL A 402 -2.77 17.34 -4.41
N PHE A 403 -3.30 18.08 -3.44
CA PHE A 403 -2.47 18.65 -2.38
C PHE A 403 -1.76 17.61 -1.53
N ARG A 404 -2.38 16.45 -1.26
CA ARG A 404 -1.72 15.34 -0.55
C ARG A 404 -0.55 14.80 -1.37
N LYS A 405 -0.77 14.49 -2.65
CA LYS A 405 0.29 14.01 -3.56
C LYS A 405 1.41 15.04 -3.74
N LEU A 406 1.08 16.33 -3.88
CA LEU A 406 2.06 17.42 -3.96
C LEU A 406 2.86 17.58 -2.65
N GLY A 407 2.19 17.55 -1.50
CA GLY A 407 2.83 17.62 -0.18
C GLY A 407 3.80 16.47 0.03
N GLN A 408 3.39 15.26 -0.38
CA GLN A 408 4.22 14.07 -0.34
C GLN A 408 5.47 14.21 -1.22
N LEU A 409 5.29 14.64 -2.47
CA LEU A 409 6.38 14.87 -3.41
C LEU A 409 7.44 15.81 -2.83
N ILE A 410 6.99 16.92 -2.24
CA ILE A 410 7.84 17.93 -1.62
C ILE A 410 8.59 17.34 -0.43
N ALA A 411 7.92 16.52 0.39
CA ALA A 411 8.51 15.86 1.52
C ALA A 411 9.64 14.90 1.11
N ASP A 412 9.40 14.07 0.10
CA ASP A 412 10.38 13.09 -0.40
C ASP A 412 11.61 13.81 -1.00
N LEU A 413 11.38 14.88 -1.76
CA LEU A 413 12.45 15.68 -2.35
C LEU A 413 13.26 16.49 -1.32
N SER A 414 12.69 16.79 -0.14
CA SER A 414 13.41 17.52 0.90
C SER A 414 14.63 16.75 1.45
N VAL A 415 14.71 15.43 1.24
CA VAL A 415 15.81 14.54 1.65
C VAL A 415 17.06 14.70 0.78
N VAL A 416 16.91 15.24 -0.43
CA VAL A 416 18.00 15.35 -1.43
C VAL A 416 19.00 16.47 -1.10
N ARG A 417 18.67 17.31 -0.11
CA ARG A 417 19.45 18.49 0.27
C ARG A 417 20.84 18.21 0.81
#